data_AF-A0A3S1CTN7-F1
#
_entry.id   AF-A0A3S1CTN7-F1
#
_cell.length_a   1.000
_cell.length_b   1.000
_cell.length_c   1.000
_cell.angle_alpha   90.00
_cell.angle_beta   90.00
_cell.angle_gamma   90.00
#
_symmetry.space_group_name_H-M   'P 1'
#
loop_
_entity.id
_entity.type
_entity.pdbx_description
1 polymer ?
#
loop_
_entity_poly.entity_id
_entity_poly.type
_entity_poly.pdbx_seq_one_letter_code
_entity_poly.pdbx_strand_id
1 'polypeptide(L)'
;FFRNYYEAFPTELVKAAQVDGASFFQIFRRIMLPNSMPIFVVTVIYQFTNIWNDFLFASAYAGTGDAMPMTVALNNVVNTSTGVVEYNVNMAAAMIAALPTLLVYVLAGRYFVRGLMAGAVKG
;
A
#
# COMPACT_ATOMS: atom_id res chain seq x y z
N PHE A 1 5.05 3.50 -9.00
CA PHE A 1 5.52 2.13 -8.70
C PHE A 1 5.71 1.29 -9.97
N PHE A 2 4.64 1.00 -10.72
CA PHE A 2 4.70 0.07 -11.87
C PHE A 2 5.61 0.49 -13.02
N ARG A 3 5.65 1.78 -13.38
CA ARG A 3 6.50 2.26 -14.49
C ARG A 3 7.98 1.89 -14.29
N ASN A 4 8.56 2.31 -13.16
CA ASN A 4 9.97 2.04 -12.85
C ASN A 4 10.25 0.53 -12.75
N TYR A 5 9.30 -0.24 -12.24
CA TYR A 5 9.42 -1.71 -12.18
C TYR A 5 9.45 -2.34 -13.57
N TYR A 6 8.62 -1.86 -14.49
CA TYR A 6 8.61 -2.35 -15.88
C TYR A 6 9.77 -1.84 -16.73
N GLU A 7 10.33 -0.66 -16.43
CA GLU A 7 11.57 -0.20 -17.06
C GLU A 7 12.77 -1.10 -16.70
N ALA A 8 12.80 -1.64 -15.48
CA ALA A 8 13.80 -2.63 -15.05
C ALA A 8 13.47 -4.07 -15.47
N PHE A 9 12.32 -4.30 -16.10
CA PHE A 9 11.91 -5.65 -16.50
C PHE A 9 12.78 -6.15 -17.66
N PRO A 10 13.18 -7.44 -17.69
CA PRO A 10 14.09 -7.94 -18.71
C PRO A 10 13.49 -7.85 -20.10
N THR A 11 14.03 -6.96 -20.92
CA THR A 11 13.55 -6.75 -22.31
C THR A 11 13.79 -7.96 -23.20
N GLU A 12 14.74 -8.83 -22.85
CA GLU A 12 15.02 -10.10 -23.53
C GLU A 12 13.82 -11.05 -23.48
N LEU A 13 13.11 -11.14 -22.35
CA LEU A 13 11.89 -11.97 -22.22
C LEU A 13 10.77 -11.47 -23.13
N VAL A 14 10.66 -10.14 -23.28
CA VAL A 14 9.68 -9.50 -24.16
C VAL A 14 10.03 -9.77 -25.62
N LYS A 15 11.30 -9.62 -26.00
CA LYS A 15 11.78 -9.90 -27.36
C LYS A 15 11.63 -11.37 -27.74
N ALA A 16 11.94 -12.30 -26.84
CA ALA A 16 11.76 -13.73 -27.08
C ALA A 16 10.28 -14.06 -27.37
N ALA A 17 9.36 -13.56 -26.54
CA ALA A 17 7.93 -13.76 -26.77
C ALA A 17 7.43 -13.12 -28.08
N GLN A 18 8.02 -12.00 -28.51
CA GLN A 18 7.73 -11.40 -29.82
C GLN A 18 8.21 -12.26 -30.98
N VAL A 19 9.40 -12.88 -30.87
CA VAL A 19 9.93 -13.84 -31.85
C VAL A 19 9.02 -15.07 -31.95
N ASP A 20 8.46 -15.51 -30.82
CA ASP A 20 7.46 -16.60 -30.74
C ASP A 20 6.07 -16.20 -31.29
N GLY A 21 5.91 -14.96 -31.79
CA GLY A 21 4.66 -14.47 -32.38
C GLY A 21 3.59 -14.03 -31.38
N ALA A 22 3.95 -13.84 -30.10
CA ALA A 22 3.00 -13.36 -29.10
C ALA A 22 2.65 -11.87 -29.34
N SER A 23 1.35 -11.57 -29.36
CA SER A 23 0.84 -10.20 -29.39
C SER A 23 1.14 -9.46 -28.09
N PHE A 24 1.17 -8.12 -28.14
CA PHE A 24 1.44 -7.26 -26.97
C PHE A 24 0.57 -7.62 -25.75
N PHE A 25 -0.73 -7.82 -25.95
CA PHE A 25 -1.66 -8.12 -24.85
C PHE A 25 -1.43 -9.51 -24.26
N GLN A 26 -0.97 -10.47 -25.06
CA GLN A 26 -0.57 -11.79 -24.57
C GLN A 26 0.70 -11.71 -23.73
N ILE A 27 1.71 -10.98 -24.19
CA ILE A 27 2.96 -10.76 -23.43
C ILE A 27 2.64 -10.09 -22.09
N PHE A 28 1.83 -9.04 -22.11
CA PHE A 28 1.44 -8.34 -20.88
C PHE A 28 0.72 -9.26 -19.90
N ARG A 29 -0.34 -9.95 -20.32
CA ARG A 29 -1.15 -10.79 -19.41
C ARG A 29 -0.45 -12.07 -18.96
N ARG A 30 0.31 -12.73 -19.83
CA ARG A 30 0.91 -14.04 -19.54
C ARG A 30 2.31 -13.96 -18.96
N ILE A 31 3.05 -12.89 -19.22
CA ILE A 31 4.44 -12.76 -18.80
C ILE A 31 4.57 -11.62 -17.80
N MET A 32 4.25 -10.38 -18.18
CA MET A 32 4.53 -9.23 -17.33
C MET A 32 3.67 -9.21 -16.05
N LEU A 33 2.36 -9.39 -16.18
CA LEU A 33 1.40 -9.32 -15.08
C LEU A 33 1.66 -10.34 -13.95
N PRO A 34 1.83 -11.65 -14.19
CA PRO A 34 2.11 -12.62 -13.13
C PRO A 34 3.46 -12.36 -12.45
N ASN A 35 4.47 -11.89 -13.19
CA ASN A 35 5.77 -11.50 -12.61
C ASN A 35 5.71 -10.19 -11.81
N SER A 36 4.62 -9.42 -11.91
CA SER A 36 4.47 -8.14 -11.21
C SER A 36 4.00 -8.27 -9.76
N MET A 37 3.79 -9.48 -9.25
CA MET A 37 3.31 -9.70 -7.89
C MET A 37 4.13 -8.94 -6.81
N PRO A 38 5.47 -8.85 -6.89
CA PRO A 38 6.26 -8.01 -5.99
C PRO A 38 5.85 -6.54 -5.98
N ILE A 39 5.66 -5.92 -7.16
CA ILE A 39 5.34 -4.50 -7.24
C ILE A 39 3.89 -4.21 -6.84
N PHE A 40 2.98 -5.17 -7.03
CA PHE A 40 1.62 -5.10 -6.49
C PHE A 40 1.63 -5.01 -4.98
N VAL A 41 2.42 -5.86 -4.31
CA VAL A 41 2.53 -5.87 -2.84
C VAL A 41 3.02 -4.51 -2.33
N VAL A 42 4.11 -3.99 -2.90
CA VAL A 42 4.64 -2.66 -2.54
C VAL A 42 3.59 -1.57 -2.73
N THR A 43 2.90 -1.59 -3.87
CA THR A 43 1.87 -0.58 -4.18
C THR A 43 0.70 -0.66 -3.22
N VAL A 44 0.24 -1.86 -2.87
CA VAL A 44 -0.87 -2.06 -1.91
C VAL A 44 -0.49 -1.55 -0.53
N ILE A 45 0.70 -1.90 -0.02
CA ILE A 45 1.18 -1.41 1.28
C ILE A 45 1.20 0.13 1.29
N TYR A 46 1.83 0.71 0.26
CA TYR A 46 1.98 2.16 0.17
C TYR A 46 0.62 2.86 0.05
N GLN A 47 -0.25 2.41 -0.85
CA GLN A 47 -1.57 3.01 -1.03
C GLN A 47 -2.45 2.85 0.19
N PHE A 48 -2.47 1.67 0.81
CA PHE A 48 -3.22 1.46 2.04
C PHE A 48 -2.76 2.44 3.13
N THR A 49 -1.44 2.58 3.31
CA THR A 49 -0.87 3.48 4.30
C THR A 49 -1.22 4.93 4.02
N ASN A 50 -1.20 5.38 2.77
CA ASN A 50 -1.57 6.75 2.42
C ASN A 50 -3.06 7.01 2.65
N ILE A 51 -3.93 6.13 2.14
CA ILE A 51 -5.39 6.28 2.26
C ILE A 51 -5.81 6.24 3.74
N TRP A 52 -5.23 5.32 4.52
CA TRP A 52 -5.56 5.19 5.94
C TRP A 52 -5.14 6.41 6.76
N ASN A 53 -4.03 7.05 6.40
CA ASN A 53 -3.49 8.22 7.12
C ASN A 53 -3.95 9.57 6.53
N ASP A 54 -4.75 9.59 5.47
CA ASP A 54 -5.17 10.83 4.82
C ASP A 54 -6.22 11.57 5.67
N PHE A 55 -5.75 12.48 6.52
CA PHE A 55 -6.59 13.32 7.37
C PHE A 55 -7.26 14.46 6.60
N LEU A 56 -6.59 15.06 5.62
CA LEU A 56 -7.13 16.25 4.95
C LEU A 56 -8.32 15.90 4.08
N PHE A 57 -8.20 14.84 3.30
CA PHE A 57 -9.33 14.37 2.50
C PHE A 57 -10.45 13.84 3.40
N ALA A 58 -10.08 13.10 4.45
CA ALA A 58 -11.05 12.60 5.41
C ALA A 58 -11.82 13.73 6.10
N SER A 59 -11.17 14.78 6.59
CA SER A 59 -11.85 15.87 7.31
C SER A 59 -12.68 16.77 6.39
N ALA A 60 -12.26 16.95 5.13
CA ALA A 60 -13.01 17.73 4.15
C ALA A 60 -14.29 17.03 3.67
N TYR A 61 -14.29 15.69 3.58
CA TYR A 61 -15.40 14.90 3.04
C TYR A 61 -16.15 14.07 4.07
N ALA A 62 -15.67 13.98 5.31
CA ALA A 62 -16.37 13.29 6.38
C ALA A 62 -17.70 14.01 6.65
N GLY A 63 -18.80 13.36 6.28
CA GLY A 63 -20.12 13.70 6.81
C GLY A 63 -20.19 13.41 8.31
N THR A 64 -21.28 13.85 8.94
CA THR A 64 -21.57 13.52 10.34
C THR A 64 -22.22 12.13 10.42
N GLY A 65 -21.65 11.19 11.18
CA GLY A 65 -22.24 9.88 11.43
C GLY A 65 -21.24 8.72 11.61
N ASP A 66 -21.76 7.49 11.52
CA ASP A 66 -21.05 6.23 11.84
C ASP A 66 -19.91 5.85 10.86
N ALA A 67 -19.81 6.52 9.71
CA ALA A 67 -18.79 6.28 8.70
C ALA A 67 -17.58 7.22 8.81
N MET A 68 -17.39 7.85 9.98
CA MET A 68 -16.31 8.83 10.15
C MET A 68 -14.93 8.17 10.04
N PRO A 69 -14.01 8.70 9.21
CA PRO A 69 -12.67 8.16 9.08
C PRO A 69 -11.88 8.20 10.40
N MET A 70 -11.05 7.18 10.63
CA MET A 70 -10.24 7.02 11.86
C MET A 70 -9.40 8.25 12.18
N THR A 71 -8.80 8.89 11.17
CA THR A 71 -7.95 10.09 11.35
C THR A 71 -8.73 11.29 11.91
N VAL A 72 -10.00 11.44 11.52
CA VAL A 72 -10.90 12.49 12.04
C VAL A 72 -11.35 12.16 13.46
N ALA A 73 -11.67 10.89 13.74
CA ALA A 73 -12.02 10.44 15.09
C ALA A 73 -10.89 10.67 16.08
N LEU A 74 -9.67 10.35 15.66
CA LEU A 74 -8.48 10.54 16.48
C LEU A 74 -8.21 12.02 16.77
N ASN A 75 -8.43 12.90 15.77
CA ASN A 75 -8.33 14.34 15.97
C ASN A 75 -9.37 14.86 16.98
N ASN A 76 -10.61 14.37 16.93
CA ASN A 76 -11.67 14.75 17.86
C ASN A 76 -11.39 14.30 19.30
N VAL A 77 -10.78 13.11 19.49
CA VAL A 77 -10.36 12.62 20.81
C VAL A 77 -9.30 13.55 21.43
N VAL A 78 -8.30 13.95 20.65
CA VAL A 78 -7.24 14.86 21.11
C VAL A 78 -7.78 16.27 21.41
N ASN A 79 -8.76 16.73 20.63
CA ASN A 79 -9.37 18.06 20.75
C ASN A 79 -10.60 18.11 21.68
N THR A 80 -10.85 17.08 22.48
CA THR A 80 -12.04 17.02 23.34
C THR A 80 -12.05 18.19 24.36
N SER A 81 -13.18 18.90 24.38
CA SER A 81 -13.41 20.23 24.96
C SER A 81 -13.59 20.26 26.49
N THR A 82 -13.28 19.18 27.21
CA THR A 82 -13.53 19.04 28.66
C THR A 82 -12.41 19.60 29.55
N GLY A 83 -11.36 20.19 28.97
CA GLY A 83 -10.32 20.93 29.71
C GLY A 83 -9.24 20.07 30.38
N VAL A 84 -9.33 18.74 30.30
CA VAL A 84 -8.32 17.81 30.83
C VAL A 84 -7.85 16.90 29.70
N VAL A 85 -6.54 16.94 29.42
CA VAL A 85 -5.92 16.07 28.40
C VAL A 85 -5.79 14.65 28.97
N GLU A 86 -6.59 13.73 28.47
CA GLU A 86 -6.51 12.31 28.82
C GLU A 86 -5.43 11.60 27.98
N TYR A 87 -4.16 11.73 28.40
CA TYR A 87 -3.03 11.12 27.69
C TYR A 87 -3.15 9.60 27.50
N ASN A 88 -3.70 8.91 28.51
CA ASN A 88 -3.99 7.47 28.43
C ASN A 88 -4.94 7.13 27.27
N VAL A 89 -6.01 7.91 27.09
CA VAL A 89 -6.99 7.70 26.02
C VAL A 89 -6.40 8.06 24.66
N ASN A 90 -5.67 9.18 24.57
CA ASN A 90 -5.01 9.60 23.33
C ASN A 90 -3.99 8.55 22.83
N MET A 91 -3.18 8.00 23.74
CA MET A 91 -2.21 6.97 23.39
C MET A 91 -2.89 5.65 22.99
N ALA A 92 -3.97 5.26 23.67
CA ALA A 92 -4.76 4.09 23.29
C ALA A 92 -5.36 4.25 21.88
N ALA A 93 -5.93 5.42 21.57
CA ALA A 93 -6.47 5.72 20.24
C ALA A 93 -5.38 5.69 19.15
N ALA A 94 -4.20 6.26 19.42
CA ALA A 94 -3.05 6.22 18.51
C ALA A 94 -2.59 4.79 18.23
N MET A 95 -2.51 3.94 19.25
CA MET A 95 -2.17 2.53 19.09
C MET A 95 -3.20 1.81 18.22
N ILE A 96 -4.50 2.00 18.46
CA ILE A 96 -5.57 1.39 17.66
C ILE A 96 -5.51 1.87 16.20
N ALA A 97 -5.27 3.15 15.98
CA ALA A 97 -5.16 3.71 14.62
C ALA A 97 -3.94 3.16 13.85
N ALA A 98 -2.85 2.82 14.54
CA ALA A 98 -1.65 2.25 13.93
C ALA A 98 -1.76 0.74 13.65
N LEU A 99 -2.67 0.01 14.31
CA LEU A 99 -2.79 -1.45 14.17
C LEU A 99 -3.04 -1.92 12.72
N PRO A 100 -3.97 -1.33 11.93
CA PRO A 100 -4.26 -1.82 10.59
C PRO A 100 -3.08 -1.68 9.64
N THR A 101 -2.36 -0.56 9.69
CA THR A 101 -1.15 -0.37 8.88
C THR A 101 -0.07 -1.35 9.28
N LEU A 102 0.21 -1.53 10.58
CA LEU A 102 1.17 -2.53 11.05
C LEU A 102 0.81 -3.95 10.59
N LEU A 103 -0.46 -4.32 10.65
CA LEU A 103 -0.95 -5.63 10.22
C LEU A 103 -0.70 -5.86 8.72
N VAL A 104 -0.95 -4.84 7.89
CA VAL A 104 -0.63 -4.90 6.44
C VAL A 104 0.86 -5.12 6.24
N TYR A 105 1.74 -4.41 6.96
CA TYR A 105 3.18 -4.59 6.84
C TYR A 105 3.63 -6.01 7.27
N VAL A 106 3.11 -6.55 8.36
CA VAL A 106 3.47 -7.89 8.84
C VAL A 106 3.02 -8.97 7.86
N LEU A 107 1.77 -8.92 7.37
CA LEU A 107 1.25 -9.90 6.42
C LEU A 107 1.92 -9.80 5.05
N ALA A 108 2.20 -8.59 4.60
CA ALA A 108 2.83 -8.35 3.31
C ALA A 108 4.35 -8.53 3.34
N GLY A 109 4.98 -8.50 4.52
CA GLY A 109 6.43 -8.62 4.71
C GLY A 109 7.03 -9.86 4.05
N ARG A 110 6.36 -11.02 4.13
CA ARG A 110 6.82 -12.26 3.46
C ARG A 110 6.88 -12.14 1.94
N TYR A 111 5.97 -11.35 1.35
CA TYR A 111 5.91 -11.12 -0.09
C TYR A 111 6.88 -10.03 -0.53
N PHE A 112 7.08 -9.02 0.30
CA PHE A 112 8.09 -7.97 0.11
C PHE A 112 9.50 -8.58 0.05
N VAL A 113 9.85 -9.46 0.99
CA VAL A 113 11.16 -10.15 1.01
C VAL A 113 11.34 -11.06 -0.21
N ARG A 114 10.32 -11.84 -0.60
CA ARG A 114 10.38 -12.67 -1.82
C ARG A 114 10.55 -11.83 -3.08
N GLY A 115 9.89 -10.66 -3.14
CA GLY A 115 10.00 -9.72 -4.24
C GLY A 115 11.38 -9.09 -4.38
N LEU A 116 12.01 -8.73 -3.25
CA LEU A 116 13.37 -8.19 -3.22
C LEU A 116 14.40 -9.26 -3.63
N MET A 117 14.26 -10.48 -3.10
CA MET A 117 15.15 -11.60 -3.40
C MET A 117 15.10 -12.02 -4.87
N ALA A 118 13.91 -12.03 -5.49
CA ALA A 118 13.77 -12.32 -6.92
C ALA A 118 14.49 -11.30 -7.83
N GLY A 119 14.67 -10.06 -7.37
CA GLY A 119 15.49 -9.04 -8.05
C GLY A 119 16.99 -9.16 -7.76
N ALA A 120 17.37 -9.72 -6.62
CA ALA A 120 18.76 -9.84 -6.17
C ALA A 120 19.52 -11.03 -6.80
N VAL A 121 18.85 -12.07 -7.31
CA VAL A 121 19.50 -13.23 -7.96
C VAL A 121 20.06 -12.91 -9.36
N LYS A 122 20.08 -11.63 -9.77
CA LYS A 122 20.72 -11.16 -11.02
C LYS A 122 22.06 -10.44 -10.78
N GLY A 123 22.64 -10.60 -9.59
CA GLY A 123 24.05 -10.31 -9.32
C GLY A 123 24.93 -11.53 -9.59
#